data_AF-K2CSF2-F1
#
_entry.id   AF-K2CSF2-F1
#
_cell.length_a   1.000
_cell.length_b   1.000
_cell.length_c   1.000
_cell.angle_alpha   90.00
_cell.angle_beta   90.00
_cell.angle_gamma   90.00
#
_symmetry.space_group_name_H-M   'P 1'
#
loop_
_entity.id
_entity.type
_entity.pdbx_description
1 polymer ?
#
loop_
_entity_poly.entity_id
_entity_poly.type
_entity_poly.pdbx_seq_one_letter_code
_entity_poly.pdbx_strand_id
1 'polypeptide(L)' 'MADLITNKKEGFVLPIRNIDAIKESILKSYEDRLLAKEMGEAAHQTEQRYSQNKYIQTITDVYRNLLQA' A
#
# COMPACT_ATOMS: atom_id res chain seq x y z
N MET A 1 -0.70 12.17 7.44
CA MET A 1 -1.31 10.83 7.47
C MET A 1 -0.70 10.04 6.33
N ALA A 2 -0.04 8.92 6.61
CA ALA A 2 0.35 8.01 5.54
C ALA A 2 -0.91 7.23 5.16
N ASP A 3 -1.40 7.46 3.95
CA ASP A 3 -2.51 6.70 3.36
C ASP A 3 -2.08 5.24 3.14
N LEU A 4 -2.99 4.35 2.74
CA LEU A 4 -2.69 2.94 2.48
C LEU A 4 -1.60 2.74 1.40
N ILE A 5 -1.47 3.70 0.49
CA ILE A 5 -0.52 3.70 -0.62
C ILE A 5 0.30 5.00 -0.64
N THR A 6 1.58 4.90 -1.03
CA THR A 6 2.44 6.05 -1.31
C THR A 6 2.47 6.29 -2.82
N ASN A 7 2.18 7.53 -3.22
CA ASN A 7 2.17 7.90 -4.63
C ASN A 7 3.51 7.57 -5.32
N LYS A 8 3.43 6.92 -6.47
CA LYS A 8 4.54 6.44 -7.32
C LYS A 8 5.41 5.34 -6.71
N LYS A 9 5.01 4.75 -5.58
CA LYS A 9 5.71 3.61 -4.97
C LYS A 9 4.90 2.33 -5.08
N GLU A 10 3.74 2.27 -4.42
CA GLU A 10 2.82 1.12 -4.52
C GLU A 10 1.77 1.32 -5.63
N GLY A 11 1.60 2.55 -6.11
CA GLY A 11 0.64 2.90 -7.15
C GLY A 11 0.55 4.41 -7.37
N PHE A 12 -0.47 4.85 -8.11
CA PHE A 12 -0.72 6.27 -8.38
C PHE A 12 -1.82 6.84 -7.50
N VAL A 13 -1.56 7.99 -6.89
CA VAL A 13 -2.56 8.80 -6.17
C VAL A 13 -2.93 9.98 -7.04
N LEU A 14 -4.19 10.02 -7.48
CA LEU A 14 -4.67 10.94 -8.52
C LEU A 14 -5.84 11.80 -8.02
N PRO A 15 -6.03 13.02 -8.57
CA PRO A 15 -7.22 13.81 -8.28
C PRO A 15 -8.49 13.10 -8.73
N ILE A 16 -9.53 13.15 -7.90
CA ILE A 16 -10.83 12.55 -8.21
C ILE A 16 -11.43 13.27 -9.44
N ARG A 17 -12.00 12.50 -10.38
CA ARG A 17 -12.63 13.00 -11.62
C ARG A 17 -11.67 13.69 -12.61
N ASN A 18 -10.35 13.53 -12.47
CA ASN A 18 -9.40 13.96 -13.48
C ASN A 18 -9.14 12.83 -14.49
N ILE A 19 -9.83 12.87 -15.63
CA ILE A 19 -9.75 11.82 -16.64
C ILE A 19 -8.37 11.71 -17.28
N ASP A 20 -7.68 12.83 -17.48
CA ASP A 20 -6.36 12.86 -18.12
C ASP A 20 -5.32 12.18 -17.22
N ALA A 21 -5.33 12.50 -15.92
CA ALA A 21 -4.44 11.87 -14.95
C ALA A 21 -4.67 10.36 -14.83
N ILE A 22 -5.94 9.92 -14.88
CA ILE A 22 -6.30 8.49 -14.85
C ILE A 22 -5.79 7.80 -16.12
N LYS A 23 -6.04 8.39 -17.29
CA LYS A 23 -5.61 7.84 -18.58
C LYS A 23 -4.10 7.71 -18.66
N GLU A 24 -3.36 8.75 -18.29
CA GLU A 24 -1.89 8.75 -18.30
C GLU A 24 -1.34 7.66 -17.38
N SER A 25 -1.90 7.51 -16.18
CA SER A 25 -1.44 6.52 -15.21
C SER A 25 -1.71 5.07 -15.65
N ILE A 26 -2.88 4.81 -16.24
CA ILE A 26 -3.20 3.49 -16.81
C ILE A 26 -2.27 3.18 -17.99
N LEU A 27 -2.08 4.14 -18.90
CA LEU A 27 -1.23 3.96 -20.07
C LEU A 27 0.22 3.68 -19.65
N LYS A 28 0.74 4.45 -18.69
CA LYS A 28 2.09 4.26 -18.15
C LYS A 28 2.29 2.88 -17.54
N SER A 29 1.34 2.40 -16.74
CA SER A 29 1.39 1.03 -16.18
C SER A 29 1.30 -0.06 -17.25
N TYR A 30 0.63 0.21 -18.38
CA TYR A 30 0.49 -0.75 -19.47
C TYR A 30 1.75 -0.82 -20.34
N GLU A 31 2.33 0.34 -20.67
CA GLU A 31 3.50 0.49 -21.53
C GLU A 31 4.81 0.13 -20.79
N ASP A 32 4.95 0.51 -19.52
CA ASP A 32 6.12 0.21 -18.70
C ASP A 32 5.85 -0.98 -17.75
N ARG A 33 6.10 -2.18 -18.27
CA ARG A 33 5.91 -3.43 -17.52
C ARG A 33 6.86 -3.60 -16.34
N LEU A 34 8.05 -3.00 -16.40
CA LEU A 34 9.00 -3.06 -15.29
C LEU A 34 8.47 -2.23 -14.12
N LEU A 35 8.05 -0.99 -14.40
CA LEU A 35 7.42 -0.12 -13.40
C LEU A 35 6.20 -0.79 -12.77
N ALA A 36 5.33 -1.37 -13.59
CA ALA A 36 4.13 -2.06 -13.09
C ALA A 36 4.47 -3.24 -12.16
N LYS A 37 5.53 -4.00 -12.48
CA LYS A 37 6.02 -5.10 -11.64
C LYS A 37 6.57 -4.57 -10.31
N GLU A 38 7.43 -3.55 -10.35
CA GLU A 38 8.03 -2.94 -9.15
C GLU A 38 6.95 -2.38 -8.21
N MET A 39 5.94 -1.68 -8.76
CA MET A 39 4.81 -1.18 -7.98
C MET A 39 4.00 -2.32 -7.37
N GLY A 40 3.75 -3.40 -8.13
CA GLY A 40 3.04 -4.58 -7.64
C GLY A 40 3.77 -5.29 -6.49
N GLU A 41 5.09 -5.44 -6.60
CA GLU A 41 5.93 -6.01 -5.52
C GLU A 41 5.91 -5.12 -4.27
N ALA A 42 6.02 -3.80 -4.44
CA ALA A 42 5.94 -2.84 -3.34
C ALA A 42 4.56 -2.87 -2.65
N ALA A 43 3.48 -2.96 -3.43
CA ALA A 43 2.12 -3.09 -2.93
C ALA A 43 1.94 -4.39 -2.13
N HIS A 44 2.46 -5.52 -2.62
CA HIS A 44 2.40 -6.80 -1.91
C HIS A 44 3.15 -6.74 -0.57
N GLN A 45 4.34 -6.15 -0.52
CA GLN A 45 5.08 -5.97 0.74
C GLN A 45 4.34 -5.04 1.72
N THR A 46 3.61 -4.06 1.20
CA THR A 46 2.84 -3.12 2.03
C THR A 46 1.62 -3.79 2.65
N GLU A 47 0.91 -4.63 1.90
CA GLU A 47 -0.22 -5.43 2.42
C GLU A 47 0.20 -6.27 3.64
N GLN A 48 1.36 -6.92 3.57
CA GLN A 48 1.86 -7.75 4.69
C GLN A 48 2.02 -6.96 6.00
N ARG A 49 2.32 -5.66 5.93
CA ARG A 49 2.45 -4.78 7.12
C ARG A 49 1.10 -4.49 7.77
N TYR A 50 0.05 -4.41 6.96
CA TYR A 50 -1.32 -4.15 7.41
C TYR A 50 -2.15 -5.43 7.54
N SER A 51 -1.52 -6.61 7.41
CA SER A 51 -2.21 -7.89 7.53
C SER A 51 -2.89 -8.04 8.90
N GLN A 52 -4.07 -8.68 8.88
CA GLN A 52 -4.86 -8.93 10.10
C GLN A 52 -4.04 -9.70 11.16
N ASN A 53 -3.17 -10.61 10.74
CA ASN A 53 -2.26 -11.32 11.63
C ASN A 53 -1.32 -10.38 12.38
N LYS A 54 -0.71 -9.41 11.68
CA LYS A 54 0.16 -8.39 12.28
C LYS A 54 -0.59 -7.55 13.31
N TYR A 55 -1.83 -7.17 12.98
CA TYR A 55 -2.71 -6.43 13.88
C TYR A 55 -3.03 -7.23 15.14
N ILE A 56 -3.47 -8.49 15.00
CA ILE A 56 -3.79 -9.37 16.13
C ILE A 56 -2.56 -9.60 17.01
N GLN A 57 -1.39 -9.83 16.41
CA GLN A 57 -0.13 -9.97 17.14
C GLN A 57 0.18 -8.72 17.97
N THR A 58 0.11 -7.54 17.33
CA THR A 58 0.37 -6.25 17.99
C THR A 58 -0.54 -6.05 19.19
N ILE A 59 -1.85 -6.29 19.03
CA ILE A 59 -2.82 -6.15 20.13
C ILE A 59 -2.55 -7.18 21.23
N THR A 60 -2.28 -8.43 20.87
CA THR A 60 -1.99 -9.50 21.84
C THR A 60 -0.76 -9.15 22.69
N ASP A 61 0.29 -8.64 22.06
CA ASP A 61 1.54 -8.28 22.76
C ASP A 61 1.33 -7.09 23.70
N VAL A 62 0.50 -6.11 23.32
CA VAL A 62 0.10 -5.03 24.23
C VAL A 62 -0.62 -5.58 25.46
N TYR A 63 -1.61 -6.46 25.30
CA TYR A 63 -2.32 -7.06 26.43
C TYR A 63 -1.42 -7.93 27.32
N ARG A 64 -0.49 -8.70 26.72
CA ARG A 64 0.50 -9.47 27.48
C ARG A 64 1.37 -8.57 28.35
N ASN A 65 1.86 -7.47 27.79
CA ASN A 65 2.70 -6.52 28.51
C ASN A 65 1.94 -5.87 29.68
N LEU A 66 0.65 -5.57 29.52
CA LEU A 66 -0.19 -5.02 30.58
C LEU A 66 -0.48 -6.01 31.70
N LEU A 67 -0.55 -7.31 31.40
CA LEU A 67 -0.79 -8.37 32.39
C LEU A 67 0.48 -8.81 33.14
N GLN A 68 1.67 -8.48 32.62
CA GLN A 68 2.97 -8.78 33.21
C GLN A 68 3.60 -7.60 33.98
N ALA A 69 2.97 -6.42 33.92
CA ALA A 69 3.33 -5.21 34.66
C ALA A 69 2.51 -5.11 35.96
#